data_AF-A0A2M7Q8Y6-F1
#
_entry.id   AF-A0A2M7Q8Y6-F1
#
_cell.length_a   1.000
_cell.length_b   1.000
_cell.length_c   1.000
_cell.angle_alpha   90.00
_cell.angle_beta   90.00
_cell.angle_gamma   90.00
#
_symmetry.space_group_name_H-M   'P 1'
#
loop_
_entity.id
_entity.type
_entity.pdbx_description
1 polymer ?
#
loop_
_entity_poly.entity_id
_entity_poly.type
_entity_poly.pdbx_seq_one_letter_code
_entity_poly.pdbx_strand_id
1 'polypeptide(L)'
;MDAIKRAEAINGERDNMISLKFIVFFLIFIIAVHALALVNYWYWTYQWLDIPMHFLGGFWTAMVFFWLYQKTQNFALPTIINCLSFVALIGVLLEFIEFFYDVFISSRGYVGFLQLGAADTMTDLFFDLLGAFVFVIIYKVIANKKVIRNQ
;
A
#
# COMPACT_ATOMS: atom_id res chain seq x y z
N MET A 1 -10.01 24.22 32.71
CA MET A 1 -10.76 24.05 31.44
C MET A 1 -9.89 24.28 30.20
N ASP A 2 -8.59 24.58 30.34
CA ASP A 2 -7.72 24.99 29.22
C ASP A 2 -6.84 23.88 28.60
N ALA A 3 -6.52 22.81 29.35
CA ALA A 3 -5.70 21.72 28.80
C ALA A 3 -6.48 20.82 27.83
N ILE A 4 -7.77 20.57 28.11
CA ILE A 4 -8.65 19.75 27.28
C ILE A 4 -8.98 20.48 25.97
N LYS A 5 -9.33 21.77 26.04
CA LYS A 5 -9.58 22.59 24.85
C LYS A 5 -8.33 22.79 23.99
N ARG A 6 -7.13 22.88 24.58
CA ARG A 6 -5.86 22.86 23.83
C ARG A 6 -5.58 21.50 23.18
N ALA A 7 -5.85 20.40 23.88
CA ALA A 7 -5.69 19.06 23.32
C ALA A 7 -6.68 18.79 22.19
N GLU A 8 -7.92 19.28 22.31
CA GLU A 8 -8.95 19.23 21.26
C GLU A 8 -8.60 20.14 20.08
N ALA A 9 -8.02 21.33 20.30
CA ALA A 9 -7.54 22.21 19.22
C ALA A 9 -6.33 21.60 18.48
N ILE A 10 -5.39 20.96 19.20
CA ILE A 10 -4.22 20.27 18.61
C ILE A 10 -4.67 19.01 17.84
N ASN A 11 -5.74 18.35 18.26
CA ASN A 11 -6.30 17.18 17.56
C ASN A 11 -7.29 17.57 16.44
N GLY A 12 -7.91 18.75 16.50
CA GLY A 12 -8.92 19.23 15.56
C GLY A 12 -8.37 19.81 14.26
N GLU A 13 -7.11 20.24 14.22
CA GLU A 13 -6.50 20.89 13.05
C GLU A 13 -5.35 20.10 12.40
N ARG A 14 -5.17 18.82 12.75
CA ARG A 14 -4.26 17.96 11.97
C ARG A 14 -5.01 17.39 10.78
N ASP A 15 -5.23 18.25 9.78
CA ASP A 15 -5.62 17.81 8.45
C ASP A 15 -4.66 16.72 8.01
N ASN A 16 -5.18 15.49 7.90
CA ASN A 16 -4.41 14.39 7.35
C ASN A 16 -3.87 14.85 6.00
N MET A 17 -2.55 14.81 5.84
CA MET A 17 -1.91 15.20 4.57
C MET A 17 -2.41 14.35 3.40
N ILE A 18 -2.98 13.18 3.70
CA ILE A 18 -3.58 12.24 2.78
C ILE A 18 -5.06 12.14 3.13
N SER A 19 -5.95 12.52 2.20
CA SER A 19 -7.39 12.40 2.42
C SER A 19 -7.86 10.96 2.25
N LEU A 20 -8.82 10.52 3.07
CA LEU A 20 -9.43 9.19 2.94
C LEU A 20 -10.06 9.00 1.55
N LYS A 21 -10.67 10.06 0.99
CA LYS A 21 -11.25 10.04 -0.36
C LYS A 21 -10.21 9.67 -1.41
N PHE A 22 -8.99 10.21 -1.30
CA PHE A 22 -7.90 9.90 -2.22
C PHE A 22 -7.41 8.45 -2.07
N ILE A 23 -7.30 7.94 -0.84
CA ILE A 23 -6.94 6.53 -0.58
C ILE A 23 -7.96 5.58 -1.21
N VAL A 24 -9.25 5.83 -1.01
CA VAL A 24 -10.33 5.00 -1.56
C VAL A 24 -10.38 5.11 -3.09
N PHE A 25 -10.25 6.31 -3.65
CA PHE A 25 -10.16 6.51 -5.09
C PHE A 25 -9.01 5.72 -5.71
N PHE A 26 -7.82 5.77 -5.09
CA PHE A 26 -6.65 5.06 -5.57
C PHE A 26 -6.83 3.52 -5.49
N LEU A 27 -7.48 3.02 -4.43
CA LEU A 27 -7.85 1.61 -4.33
C LEU A 27 -8.81 1.19 -5.46
N ILE A 28 -9.85 1.99 -5.71
CA ILE A 28 -10.81 1.72 -6.79
C ILE A 28 -10.10 1.69 -8.14
N PHE A 29 -9.14 2.59 -8.37
CA PHE A 29 -8.31 2.58 -9.57
C PHE A 29 -7.51 1.28 -9.72
N ILE A 30 -6.81 0.84 -8.67
CA ILE A 30 -6.06 -0.44 -8.68
C ILE A 30 -6.99 -1.62 -8.98
N ILE A 31 -8.14 -1.70 -8.29
CA ILE A 31 -9.12 -2.77 -8.48
C ILE A 31 -9.68 -2.75 -9.91
N ALA A 32 -9.95 -1.58 -10.46
CA ALA A 32 -10.44 -1.46 -11.83
C ALA A 32 -9.41 -1.97 -12.85
N VAL A 33 -8.14 -1.62 -12.67
CA VAL A 33 -7.03 -2.10 -13.52
C VAL A 33 -6.88 -3.61 -13.40
N HIS A 34 -6.89 -4.15 -12.17
CA HIS A 34 -6.83 -5.59 -11.89
C HIS A 34 -8.00 -6.35 -12.55
N ALA A 35 -9.23 -5.85 -12.39
CA ALA A 35 -10.42 -6.47 -12.98
C ALA A 35 -10.35 -6.48 -14.51
N LEU A 36 -9.91 -5.37 -15.13
CA LEU A 36 -9.68 -5.31 -16.57
C LEU A 36 -8.60 -6.31 -17.00
N ALA A 37 -7.50 -6.41 -16.25
CA ALA A 37 -6.43 -7.35 -16.53
C ALA A 37 -6.88 -8.81 -16.46
N LEU A 38 -7.72 -9.17 -15.47
CA LEU A 38 -8.30 -10.51 -15.35
C LEU A 38 -9.25 -10.84 -16.51
N VAL A 39 -10.20 -9.96 -16.82
CA VAL A 39 -11.20 -10.19 -17.89
C VAL A 39 -10.55 -10.34 -19.26
N ASN A 40 -9.43 -9.64 -19.49
CA ASN A 40 -8.69 -9.70 -20.75
C ASN A 40 -7.49 -10.66 -20.73
N TYR A 41 -7.33 -11.46 -19.68
CA TYR A 41 -6.22 -12.39 -19.50
C TYR A 41 -4.82 -11.75 -19.61
N TRP A 42 -4.69 -10.48 -19.24
CA TRP A 42 -3.43 -9.75 -19.35
C TRP A 42 -2.34 -10.27 -18.43
N TYR A 43 -2.69 -10.83 -17.26
CA TYR A 43 -1.71 -11.47 -16.39
C TYR A 43 -0.99 -12.65 -17.07
N TRP A 44 -1.68 -13.40 -17.93
CA TRP A 44 -1.09 -14.53 -18.65
C TRP A 44 -0.48 -14.14 -19.99
N THR A 45 -0.91 -13.03 -20.58
CA THR A 45 -0.37 -12.52 -21.85
C THR A 45 0.86 -11.63 -21.64
N TYR A 46 0.83 -10.84 -20.57
CA TYR A 46 1.80 -9.82 -20.20
C TYR A 46 2.17 -10.01 -18.72
N GLN A 47 2.93 -11.06 -18.41
CA GLN A 47 3.29 -11.41 -17.02
C GLN A 47 3.98 -10.27 -16.26
N TRP A 48 4.69 -9.39 -16.97
CA TRP A 48 5.30 -8.19 -16.36
C TRP A 48 4.28 -7.20 -15.79
N LEU A 49 2.98 -7.33 -16.11
CA LEU A 49 1.91 -6.48 -15.57
C LEU A 49 1.73 -6.66 -14.06
N ASP A 50 2.19 -7.77 -13.50
CA ASP A 50 2.10 -7.99 -12.05
C ASP A 50 3.00 -7.06 -11.25
N ILE A 51 4.22 -6.83 -11.75
CA ILE A 51 5.20 -5.92 -11.19
C ILE A 51 4.64 -4.51 -10.87
N PRO A 52 4.05 -3.77 -11.83
CA PRO A 52 3.46 -2.47 -11.53
C PRO A 52 2.24 -2.57 -10.61
N MET A 53 1.51 -3.70 -10.60
CA MET A 53 0.39 -3.91 -9.68
C MET A 53 0.86 -4.06 -8.23
N HIS A 54 1.91 -4.84 -7.97
CA HIS A 54 2.58 -4.92 -6.66
C HIS A 54 3.16 -3.57 -6.25
N PHE A 55 3.88 -2.88 -7.15
CA PHE A 55 4.37 -1.54 -6.85
C PHE A 55 3.24 -0.57 -6.41
N LEU A 56 2.11 -0.56 -7.13
CA LEU A 56 0.95 0.27 -6.78
C LEU A 56 0.28 -0.19 -5.48
N GLY A 57 0.23 -1.50 -5.23
CA GLY A 57 -0.29 -2.11 -4.01
C GLY A 57 0.52 -1.70 -2.78
N GLY A 58 1.84 -1.82 -2.84
CA GLY A 58 2.77 -1.37 -1.80
C GLY A 58 2.71 0.14 -1.55
N PHE A 59 2.64 0.94 -2.63
CA PHE A 59 2.44 2.39 -2.55
C PHE A 59 1.15 2.75 -1.82
N TRP A 60 0.03 2.10 -2.18
CA TRP A 60 -1.27 2.31 -1.55
C TRP A 60 -1.29 1.86 -0.09
N THR A 61 -0.67 0.72 0.22
CA THR A 61 -0.57 0.20 1.59
C THR A 61 0.22 1.16 2.48
N ALA A 62 1.26 1.80 1.96
CA ALA A 62 1.98 2.86 2.67
C ALA A 62 1.11 4.12 2.88
N MET A 63 0.23 4.49 1.94
CA MET A 63 -0.75 5.57 2.14
C MET A 63 -1.67 5.27 3.32
N VAL A 64 -2.18 4.03 3.41
CA VAL A 64 -3.02 3.58 4.52
C VAL A 64 -2.24 3.62 5.84
N PHE A 65 -1.00 3.13 5.85
CA PHE A 65 -0.12 3.20 7.02
C PHE A 65 0.02 4.63 7.53
N PHE A 66 0.38 5.59 6.68
CA PHE A 66 0.57 6.99 7.10
C PHE A 66 -0.73 7.67 7.53
N TRP A 67 -1.87 7.29 6.95
CA TRP A 67 -3.18 7.76 7.39
C TRP A 67 -3.56 7.24 8.78
N LEU A 68 -3.21 6.00 9.11
CA LEU A 68 -3.38 5.43 10.46
C LEU A 68 -2.35 5.99 11.44
N TYR A 69 -1.09 6.09 11.02
CA TYR A 69 0.04 6.54 11.83
C TYR A 69 -0.16 7.96 12.37
N GLN A 70 -0.68 8.88 11.53
CA GLN A 70 -0.99 10.25 11.95
C GLN A 70 -1.99 10.31 13.11
N LYS A 71 -2.89 9.33 13.21
CA LYS A 71 -3.89 9.26 14.28
C LYS A 71 -3.36 8.71 15.59
N THR A 72 -2.42 7.77 15.55
CA THR A 72 -2.00 7.02 16.74
C THR A 72 -0.64 7.44 17.29
N GLN A 73 0.31 7.82 16.42
CA GLN A 73 1.72 8.19 16.74
C GLN A 73 2.45 7.28 17.75
N ASN A 74 1.98 6.05 17.96
CA ASN A 74 2.44 5.16 19.03
C ASN A 74 3.30 4.01 18.48
N PHE A 75 4.43 4.35 17.84
CA PHE A 75 5.38 3.33 17.40
C PHE A 75 6.78 3.60 17.96
N ALA A 76 7.41 2.54 18.48
CA ALA A 76 8.71 2.61 19.12
C ALA A 76 9.89 2.71 18.13
N LEU A 77 9.69 2.25 16.88
CA LEU A 77 10.71 2.27 15.84
C LEU A 77 10.61 3.53 14.95
N PRO A 78 11.66 3.87 14.18
CA PRO A 78 11.58 4.88 13.13
C PRO A 78 10.39 4.64 12.19
N THR A 79 9.64 5.69 11.85
CA THR A 79 8.41 5.60 11.04
C THR A 79 8.59 4.84 9.72
N ILE A 80 9.76 4.98 9.08
CA ILE A 80 10.07 4.26 7.84
C ILE A 80 10.17 2.74 8.07
N ILE A 81 10.76 2.29 9.18
CA ILE A 81 10.86 0.87 9.50
C ILE A 81 9.48 0.30 9.77
N ASN A 82 8.65 0.98 10.58
CA ASN A 82 7.27 0.54 10.82
C ASN A 82 6.45 0.46 9.52
N CYS A 83 6.60 1.45 8.63
CA CYS A 83 5.90 1.45 7.35
C CYS A 83 6.30 0.26 6.48
N LEU A 84 7.62 0.02 6.34
CA LEU A 84 8.11 -1.09 5.53
C LEU A 84 7.75 -2.45 6.14
N SER A 85 7.79 -2.59 7.46
CA SER A 85 7.32 -3.80 8.14
C SER A 85 5.82 -4.03 7.95
N PHE A 86 5.01 -2.97 8.00
CA PHE A 86 3.57 -3.06 7.74
C PHE A 86 3.29 -3.48 6.30
N VAL A 87 3.98 -2.87 5.33
CA VAL A 87 3.83 -3.22 3.91
C VAL A 87 4.31 -4.65 3.64
N ALA A 88 5.45 -5.05 4.18
CA ALA A 88 5.97 -6.42 4.06
C ALA A 88 4.97 -7.45 4.60
N LEU A 89 4.35 -7.17 5.74
CA LEU A 89 3.33 -8.06 6.32
C LEU A 89 2.13 -8.21 5.38
N ILE A 90 1.63 -7.10 4.81
CA ILE A 90 0.51 -7.16 3.86
C ILE A 90 0.90 -7.89 2.57
N GLY A 91 2.08 -7.62 2.02
CA GLY A 91 2.60 -8.31 0.83
C GLY A 91 2.69 -9.82 1.05
N VAL A 92 3.30 -10.27 2.15
CA VAL A 92 3.37 -11.71 2.49
C VAL A 92 1.98 -12.33 2.63
N LEU A 93 1.00 -11.62 3.19
CA LEU A 93 -0.37 -12.12 3.29
C LEU A 93 -1.05 -12.24 1.91
N LEU A 94 -0.74 -11.37 0.96
CA LEU A 94 -1.24 -11.45 -0.42
C LEU A 94 -0.62 -12.63 -1.17
N GLU A 95 0.69 -12.85 -1.04
CA GLU A 95 1.37 -14.02 -1.60
C GLU A 95 0.78 -15.33 -1.10
N PHE A 96 0.41 -15.41 0.19
CA PHE A 96 -0.29 -16.58 0.71
C PHE A 96 -1.68 -16.76 0.09
N ILE A 97 -2.39 -15.68 -0.22
CA ILE A 97 -3.70 -15.75 -0.90
C ILE A 97 -3.52 -16.30 -2.31
N GLU A 98 -2.51 -15.86 -3.05
CA GLU A 98 -2.19 -16.37 -4.39
C GLU A 98 -1.78 -17.84 -4.35
N PHE A 99 -0.92 -18.21 -3.39
CA PHE A 99 -0.57 -19.60 -3.15
C PHE A 99 -1.80 -20.48 -2.90
N PHE A 100 -2.71 -20.03 -2.00
CA PHE A 100 -3.93 -20.77 -1.70
C PHE A 100 -4.87 -20.84 -2.90
N TYR A 101 -4.97 -19.78 -3.68
CA TYR A 101 -5.73 -19.78 -4.93
C TYR A 101 -5.20 -20.86 -5.87
N ASP A 102 -3.89 -20.96 -6.04
CA ASP A 102 -3.29 -21.95 -6.92
C ASP A 102 -3.47 -23.38 -6.44
N VAL A 103 -3.30 -23.61 -5.14
CA VAL A 103 -3.50 -24.93 -4.54
C VAL A 103 -4.95 -25.38 -4.62
N PHE A 104 -5.93 -24.50 -4.36
CA PHE A 104 -7.33 -24.92 -4.22
C PHE A 104 -8.20 -24.69 -5.47
N ILE A 105 -7.82 -23.76 -6.35
CA ILE A 105 -8.61 -23.33 -7.51
C ILE A 105 -7.87 -23.67 -8.81
N SER A 106 -6.69 -23.12 -9.05
CA SER A 106 -5.96 -23.29 -10.32
C SER A 106 -5.61 -24.77 -10.59
N SER A 107 -5.22 -25.52 -9.55
CA SER A 107 -4.94 -26.96 -9.62
C SER A 107 -6.09 -27.82 -10.14
N ARG A 108 -7.32 -27.29 -10.12
CA ARG A 108 -8.54 -27.95 -10.63
C ARG A 108 -8.86 -27.59 -12.08
N GLY A 109 -8.01 -26.81 -12.75
CA GLY A 109 -8.12 -26.46 -14.17
C GLY A 109 -9.10 -25.33 -14.48
N TYR A 110 -9.53 -24.55 -13.49
CA TYR A 110 -10.50 -23.47 -13.69
C TYR A 110 -9.89 -22.22 -14.34
N VAL A 111 -8.72 -21.78 -13.86
CA VAL A 111 -8.07 -20.52 -14.25
C VAL A 111 -6.55 -20.71 -14.18
N GLY A 112 -5.78 -19.86 -14.85
CA GLY A 112 -4.32 -19.94 -14.82
C GLY A 112 -3.75 -19.64 -13.43
N PHE A 113 -2.51 -20.07 -13.21
CA PHE A 113 -1.81 -19.85 -11.94
C PHE A 113 -1.62 -18.35 -11.68
N LEU A 114 -1.79 -17.94 -10.42
CA LEU A 114 -1.53 -16.59 -9.94
C LEU A 114 -0.09 -16.44 -9.47
N GLN A 115 0.44 -17.44 -8.76
CA GLN A 115 1.82 -17.46 -8.28
C GLN A 115 2.71 -18.26 -9.24
N LEU A 116 3.68 -17.61 -9.88
CA LEU A 116 4.57 -18.28 -10.86
C LEU A 116 5.79 -18.94 -10.21
N GLY A 117 5.95 -18.78 -8.90
CA GLY A 117 6.94 -19.48 -8.08
C GLY A 117 7.67 -18.56 -7.11
N ALA A 118 8.67 -19.08 -6.40
CA ALA A 118 9.37 -18.31 -5.37
C ALA A 118 10.13 -17.08 -5.90
N ALA A 119 10.63 -17.12 -7.15
CA ALA A 119 11.30 -15.97 -7.75
C ALA A 119 10.33 -14.81 -8.06
N ASP A 120 9.09 -15.15 -8.39
CA ASP A 120 7.98 -14.22 -8.65
C ASP A 120 7.60 -13.50 -7.35
N THR A 121 7.23 -14.27 -6.32
CA THR A 121 6.97 -13.79 -4.96
C THR A 121 8.06 -12.86 -4.41
N MET A 122 9.34 -13.19 -4.64
CA MET A 122 10.43 -12.32 -4.18
C MET A 122 10.50 -11.00 -4.96
N THR A 123 10.16 -11.03 -6.25
CA THR A 123 10.02 -9.85 -7.10
C THR A 123 8.83 -9.00 -6.64
N ASP A 124 7.70 -9.62 -6.36
CA ASP A 124 6.46 -8.98 -5.92
C ASP A 124 6.64 -8.27 -4.58
N LEU A 125 7.21 -8.97 -3.59
CA LEU A 125 7.58 -8.37 -2.30
C LEU A 125 8.59 -7.23 -2.44
N PHE A 126 9.55 -7.35 -3.37
CA PHE A 126 10.49 -6.26 -3.64
C PHE A 126 9.77 -5.02 -4.20
N PHE A 127 8.84 -5.20 -5.14
CA PHE A 127 8.10 -4.10 -5.73
C PHE A 127 7.08 -3.48 -4.78
N ASP A 128 6.45 -4.26 -3.91
CA ASP A 128 5.64 -3.74 -2.80
C ASP A 128 6.45 -2.78 -1.92
N LEU A 129 7.65 -3.20 -1.49
CA LEU A 129 8.53 -2.40 -0.67
C LEU A 129 9.06 -1.16 -1.41
N LEU A 130 9.37 -1.30 -2.70
CA LEU A 130 9.81 -0.18 -3.53
C LEU A 130 8.70 0.87 -3.69
N GLY A 131 7.46 0.45 -3.92
CA GLY A 131 6.28 1.32 -3.97
C GLY A 131 6.08 2.09 -2.67
N ALA A 132 6.18 1.39 -1.54
CA ALA A 132 6.11 2.01 -0.22
C ALA A 132 7.24 3.02 0.03
N PHE A 133 8.46 2.69 -0.37
CA PHE A 133 9.62 3.56 -0.22
C PHE A 133 9.45 4.86 -1.03
N VAL A 134 9.00 4.75 -2.28
CA VAL A 134 8.70 5.92 -3.12
C VAL A 134 7.62 6.79 -2.48
N PHE A 135 6.56 6.19 -1.95
CA PHE A 135 5.52 6.93 -1.23
C PHE A 135 6.09 7.72 -0.03
N VAL A 136 6.94 7.09 0.78
CA VAL A 136 7.57 7.74 1.95
C VAL A 136 8.39 8.96 1.53
N ILE A 137 9.14 8.88 0.43
CA ILE A 137 9.92 10.02 -0.09
C ILE A 137 8.98 11.16 -0.49
N ILE A 138 7.95 10.87 -1.29
CA ILE A 138 6.97 11.86 -1.75
C ILE A 138 6.31 12.54 -0.54
N TYR A 139 5.86 11.75 0.44
CA TYR A 139 5.24 12.25 1.65
C TYR A 139 6.16 13.22 2.41
N LYS A 140 7.43 12.85 2.63
CA LYS A 140 8.41 13.69 3.32
C LYS A 140 8.71 14.99 2.56
N VAL A 141 8.84 14.94 1.25
CA VAL A 141 9.08 16.13 0.41
C VAL A 141 7.89 17.11 0.52
N ILE A 142 6.66 16.60 0.45
CA ILE A 142 5.46 17.44 0.57
C ILE A 142 5.34 18.01 2.00
N ALA A 143 5.63 17.21 3.02
CA ALA A 143 5.59 17.64 4.42
C ALA A 143 6.56 18.79 4.68
N ASN A 144 7.80 18.67 4.21
CA ASN A 144 8.83 19.70 4.34
C ASN A 144 8.41 21.01 3.64
N LYS A 145 7.80 20.93 2.44
CA LYS A 145 7.30 22.12 1.74
C LYS A 145 6.18 22.84 2.50
N LYS A 146 5.27 22.09 3.15
CA LYS A 146 4.17 22.67 3.94
C LYS A 146 4.71 23.40 5.18
N VAL A 147 5.76 22.88 5.81
CA VAL A 147 6.43 23.53 6.96
C VAL A 147 7.06 24.85 6.54
N ILE A 148 7.86 24.87 5.46
CA ILE A 148 8.54 26.09 4.98
C ILE A 148 7.54 27.19 4.60
N ARG A 149 6.40 26.84 3.98
CA ARG A 149 5.40 27.84 3.55
C ARG A 149 4.64 28.48 4.72
N ASN A 150 4.61 27.82 5.87
CA ASN A 150 3.87 28.27 7.05
C ASN A 150 4.77 29.01 8.08
N GLN A 151 6.06 29.23 7.75
CA GLN A 151 7.01 30.06 8.48
C GLN A 151 7.11 31.43 7.82
#